data_AF-A0A3A5YF92-F1
#
_entry.id   AF-A0A3A5YF92-F1
#
_cell.length_a   1.000
_cell.length_b   1.000
_cell.length_c   1.000
_cell.angle_alpha   90.00
_cell.angle_beta   90.00
_cell.angle_gamma   90.00
#
_symmetry.space_group_name_H-M   'P 1'
#
loop_
_entity.id
_entity.type
_entity.pdbx_description
1 polymer ?
#
loop_
_entity_poly.entity_id
_entity_poly.type
_entity_poly.pdbx_seq_one_letter_code
_entity_poly.pdbx_strand_id
1 'polypeptide(L)'
;MEHPENNEAYKGLVVNAGIEQPSSVNPYLKNRPRRKKRELSVSDYVEGIVKGDVTVLSQAVTLVESVKPEHQTVAQEVIEKCLPYSGNSVRVGISGVPGAGKSTSIDVFGLHVLEEHGGKLAVLAIDPSSERSKGSILGDKTRMEKLSVHPKSFIRPSPSAGSLGGVARKTRETIVLCEAAGFDKIFVETVGVGQSETAVHSMVDFFLLIQLAGTGDELQGIKRGIMEMADGIVINKADGDNLERARLAATQFRNALHLFPAPESGWTPQVLTYSGFYNLGVKEVWDMVYKYIDFVKDNGYFEYRRNEQSKYWMYETINEQLRDSFYHNPQIEAMLTGKENQVLQGNLTSFVAAKNLLDTYFAELKK
;
A
#
# COMPACT_ATOMS: atom_id res chain seq x y z
N MET A 1 -2.18 24.67 33.18
CA MET A 1 -3.05 24.12 34.23
C MET A 1 -2.16 23.87 35.43
N GLU A 2 -2.40 24.54 36.55
CA GLU A 2 -1.63 24.30 37.77
C GLU A 2 -1.91 22.88 38.25
N HIS A 3 -0.87 22.04 38.23
CA HIS A 3 -0.97 20.69 38.76
C HIS A 3 -1.15 20.75 40.30
N PRO A 4 -1.99 19.87 40.89
CA PRO A 4 -2.27 19.83 42.33
C PRO A 4 -1.04 19.61 43.23
N GLU A 5 0.11 19.31 42.61
CA GLU A 5 1.40 19.00 43.21
C GLU A 5 2.20 20.27 43.62
N ASN A 6 1.78 21.45 43.16
CA ASN A 6 2.37 22.75 43.53
C ASN A 6 1.72 23.41 44.76
N ASN A 7 0.89 22.68 45.51
CA ASN A 7 0.22 23.18 46.70
C ASN A 7 1.17 23.16 47.91
N GLU A 8 1.35 24.32 48.59
CA GLU A 8 2.21 24.49 49.78
C GLU A 8 1.88 23.55 50.95
N ALA A 9 0.74 22.87 50.93
CA ALA A 9 0.37 21.84 51.91
C ALA A 9 1.24 20.57 51.86
N TYR A 10 1.98 20.32 50.76
CA TYR A 10 2.83 19.13 50.59
C TYR A 10 4.31 19.43 50.90
N LYS A 11 4.64 19.75 52.15
CA LYS A 11 6.02 20.09 52.62
C LYS A 11 7.05 18.93 52.57
N GLY A 12 6.70 17.77 52.03
CA GLY A 12 7.55 16.55 52.06
C GLY A 12 8.23 16.16 50.75
N LEU A 13 7.95 16.83 49.63
CA LEU A 13 8.49 16.48 48.32
C LEU A 13 9.34 17.63 47.76
N VAL A 14 10.66 17.47 47.79
CA VAL A 14 11.59 18.36 47.08
C VAL A 14 11.65 17.89 45.63
N VAL A 15 10.91 18.57 44.75
CA VAL A 15 11.00 18.36 43.31
C VAL A 15 12.19 19.16 42.78
N ASN A 16 13.21 18.48 42.27
CA ASN A 16 14.31 19.14 41.56
C ASN A 16 13.76 19.79 40.28
N ALA A 17 14.20 21.02 39.97
CA ALA A 17 13.85 21.68 38.73
C ALA A 17 14.22 20.78 37.53
N GLY A 18 13.26 20.55 36.64
CA GLY A 18 13.46 19.73 35.45
C GLY A 18 14.60 20.28 34.59
N ILE A 19 15.47 19.37 34.14
CA ILE A 19 16.55 19.67 33.20
C ILE A 19 15.92 20.09 31.86
N GLU A 20 16.40 21.17 31.24
CA GLU A 20 15.96 21.55 29.89
C GLU A 20 16.13 20.37 28.94
N GLN A 21 15.08 20.07 28.16
CA GLN A 21 15.17 19.00 27.16
C GLN A 21 16.30 19.32 26.17
N PRO A 22 17.29 18.43 26.01
CA PRO A 22 18.31 18.62 25.00
C PRO A 22 17.64 18.67 23.63
N SER A 23 18.15 19.55 22.75
CA SER A 23 17.61 19.72 21.41
C SER A 23 17.55 18.39 20.67
N SER A 24 16.38 18.03 20.13
CA SER A 24 16.16 16.82 19.31
C SER A 24 16.93 16.82 17.99
N VAL A 25 17.55 17.95 17.63
CA VAL A 25 18.27 18.17 16.38
C VAL A 25 19.68 18.63 16.70
N ASN A 26 20.68 17.99 16.08
CA ASN A 26 22.09 18.31 16.28
C ASN A 26 22.36 19.82 16.01
N PRO A 27 22.78 20.61 17.02
CA PRO A 27 22.97 22.06 16.90
C PRO A 27 24.08 22.46 15.90
N TYR A 28 24.99 21.55 15.58
CA TYR A 28 26.06 21.77 14.60
C TYR A 28 25.61 21.66 13.14
N LEU A 29 24.36 21.25 12.86
CA LEU A 29 23.81 21.18 11.51
C LEU A 29 23.65 22.56 10.85
N LYS A 30 23.52 23.64 11.63
CA LYS A 30 23.31 25.00 11.11
C LYS A 30 24.51 25.56 10.35
N ASN A 31 25.72 25.05 10.62
CA ASN A 31 26.98 25.60 10.09
C ASN A 31 27.56 24.81 8.91
N ARG A 32 26.87 23.78 8.40
CA ARG A 32 27.30 23.09 7.18
C ARG A 32 26.86 23.88 5.94
N PRO A 33 27.77 24.21 5.00
CA PRO A 33 27.36 24.79 3.73
C PRO A 33 26.42 23.80 3.04
N ARG A 34 25.14 24.19 2.85
CA ARG A 34 24.20 23.44 2.04
C ARG A 34 24.72 23.49 0.61
N ARG A 35 25.40 22.43 0.15
CA ARG A 35 25.57 22.19 -1.29
C ARG A 35 24.18 22.30 -1.90
N LYS A 36 23.95 23.30 -2.77
CA LYS A 36 22.74 23.37 -3.59
C LYS A 36 22.66 22.04 -4.33
N LYS A 37 21.76 21.15 -3.90
CA LYS A 37 21.47 19.94 -4.65
C LYS A 37 21.00 20.42 -6.02
N ARG A 38 21.61 19.90 -7.08
CA ARG A 38 21.10 20.10 -8.44
C ARG A 38 19.67 19.57 -8.44
N GLU A 39 18.71 20.44 -8.76
CA GLU A 39 17.36 20.00 -9.05
C GLU A 39 17.41 19.21 -10.35
N LEU A 40 16.89 17.98 -10.30
CA LEU A 40 16.82 17.12 -11.45
C LEU A 40 15.70 17.62 -12.36
N SER A 41 16.00 17.76 -13.65
CA SER A 41 14.98 17.97 -14.66
C SER A 41 14.15 16.70 -14.86
N VAL A 42 12.98 16.82 -15.50
CA VAL A 42 12.16 15.65 -15.89
C VAL A 42 12.98 14.66 -16.72
N SER A 43 13.81 15.14 -17.66
CA SER A 43 14.69 14.26 -18.45
C SER A 43 15.74 13.56 -17.59
N ASP A 44 16.33 14.24 -16.60
CA ASP A 44 17.30 13.61 -15.68
C ASP A 44 16.62 12.48 -14.88
N TYR A 45 15.37 12.67 -14.44
CA TYR A 45 14.59 11.64 -13.76
C TYR A 45 14.33 10.43 -14.64
N VAL A 46 13.81 10.65 -15.85
CA VAL A 46 13.47 9.57 -16.79
C VAL A 46 14.71 8.78 -17.18
N GLU A 47 15.81 9.47 -17.52
CA GLU A 47 17.07 8.82 -17.89
C GLU A 47 17.64 7.98 -16.73
N GLY A 48 17.63 8.52 -15.51
CA GLY A 48 18.09 7.79 -14.33
C GLY A 48 17.22 6.57 -14.01
N ILE A 49 15.89 6.72 -14.09
CA ILE A 49 14.94 5.62 -13.88
C ILE A 49 15.19 4.52 -14.91
N VAL A 50 15.20 4.83 -16.20
CA VAL A 50 15.36 3.82 -17.27
C VAL A 50 16.72 3.11 -17.20
N LYS A 51 17.78 3.80 -16.72
CA LYS A 51 19.09 3.17 -16.43
C LYS A 51 19.09 2.28 -15.18
N GLY A 52 18.00 2.27 -14.41
CA GLY A 52 17.85 1.49 -13.19
C GLY A 52 18.55 2.11 -11.97
N ASP A 53 18.76 3.43 -11.95
CA ASP A 53 19.30 4.13 -10.78
C ASP A 53 18.26 4.19 -9.65
N VAL A 54 18.47 3.36 -8.62
CA VAL A 54 17.59 3.23 -7.46
C VAL A 54 17.49 4.54 -6.67
N THR A 55 18.52 5.39 -6.68
CA THR A 55 18.50 6.70 -6.02
C THR A 55 17.55 7.65 -6.73
N VAL A 56 17.63 7.72 -8.06
CA VAL A 56 16.74 8.54 -8.88
C VAL A 56 15.30 8.03 -8.80
N LEU A 57 15.11 6.71 -8.86
CA LEU A 57 13.80 6.08 -8.62
C LEU A 57 13.21 6.50 -7.27
N SER A 58 13.99 6.41 -6.19
CA SER A 58 13.54 6.80 -4.84
C SER A 58 13.13 8.27 -4.76
N GLN A 59 13.85 9.15 -5.47
CA GLN A 59 13.54 10.58 -5.54
C GLN A 59 12.26 10.83 -6.35
N ALA A 60 12.07 10.15 -7.48
CA ALA A 60 10.85 10.24 -8.28
C ALA A 60 9.62 9.76 -7.50
N VAL A 61 9.73 8.63 -6.79
CA VAL A 61 8.66 8.15 -5.90
C VAL A 61 8.34 9.17 -4.80
N THR A 62 9.36 9.87 -4.27
CA THR A 62 9.14 10.95 -3.30
C THR A 62 8.39 12.14 -3.91
N LEU A 63 8.57 12.43 -5.21
CA LEU A 63 7.77 13.45 -5.91
C LEU A 63 6.30 13.02 -6.04
N VAL A 64 6.07 11.76 -6.44
CA VAL A 64 4.73 11.15 -6.54
C VAL A 64 3.97 11.24 -5.22
N GLU A 65 4.65 10.95 -4.11
CA GLU A 65 4.01 10.96 -2.79
C GLU A 65 3.74 12.38 -2.25
N SER A 66 4.30 13.41 -2.88
CA SER A 66 4.23 14.78 -2.40
C SER A 66 2.84 15.40 -2.58
N VAL A 67 2.44 16.21 -1.62
CA VAL A 67 1.19 17.00 -1.66
C VAL A 67 1.39 18.38 -2.32
N LYS A 68 2.61 18.73 -2.73
CA LYS A 68 2.89 20.03 -3.36
C LYS A 68 2.48 20.00 -4.84
N PRO A 69 1.67 20.96 -5.33
CA PRO A 69 1.24 21.00 -6.74
C PRO A 69 2.39 21.00 -7.75
N GLU A 70 3.48 21.73 -7.45
CA GLU A 70 4.69 21.79 -8.29
C GLU A 70 5.33 20.40 -8.46
N HIS A 71 5.44 19.63 -7.36
CA HIS A 71 6.00 18.28 -7.40
C HIS A 71 5.07 17.32 -8.16
N GLN A 72 3.75 17.45 -7.97
CA GLN A 72 2.76 16.62 -8.66
C GLN A 72 2.82 16.81 -10.17
N THR A 73 2.99 18.05 -10.64
CA THR A 73 3.13 18.36 -12.07
C THR A 73 4.35 17.66 -12.67
N VAL A 74 5.51 17.78 -12.00
CA VAL A 74 6.75 17.11 -12.42
C VAL A 74 6.60 15.59 -12.37
N ALA A 75 5.98 15.05 -11.32
CA ALA A 75 5.78 13.61 -11.16
C ALA A 75 4.93 13.02 -12.29
N GLN A 76 3.84 13.68 -12.68
CA GLN A 76 2.99 13.23 -13.79
C GLN A 76 3.75 13.21 -15.12
N GLU A 77 4.53 14.25 -15.41
CA GLU A 77 5.34 14.29 -16.64
C GLU A 77 6.42 13.19 -16.67
N VAL A 78 7.03 12.88 -15.51
CA VAL A 78 7.98 11.76 -15.37
C VAL A 78 7.27 10.42 -15.59
N ILE A 79 6.11 10.20 -14.97
CA ILE A 79 5.32 8.97 -15.12
C ILE A 79 4.96 8.75 -16.59
N GLU A 80 4.42 9.78 -17.25
CA GLU A 80 4.00 9.72 -18.66
C GLU A 80 5.17 9.32 -19.57
N LYS A 81 6.35 9.93 -19.38
CA LYS A 81 7.56 9.59 -20.14
C LYS A 81 8.14 8.22 -19.80
N CYS A 82 7.82 7.67 -18.63
CA CYS A 82 8.20 6.32 -18.22
C CYS A 82 7.22 5.24 -18.71
N LEU A 83 5.99 5.59 -19.12
CA LEU A 83 4.98 4.63 -19.57
C LEU A 83 5.47 3.66 -20.66
N PRO A 84 6.20 4.10 -21.70
CA PRO A 84 6.71 3.19 -22.76
C PRO A 84 7.66 2.10 -22.26
N TYR A 85 8.21 2.26 -21.06
CA TYR A 85 9.15 1.32 -20.44
C TYR A 85 8.47 0.47 -19.34
N SER A 86 7.17 0.63 -19.12
CA SER A 86 6.42 -0.06 -18.08
C SER A 86 5.55 -1.21 -18.64
N GLY A 87 4.87 -1.97 -17.77
CA GLY A 87 4.02 -3.09 -18.14
C GLY A 87 4.70 -4.46 -18.21
N ASN A 88 6.03 -4.54 -18.28
CA ASN A 88 6.76 -5.80 -18.39
C ASN A 88 7.15 -6.37 -17.01
N SER A 89 6.16 -6.64 -16.15
CA SER A 89 6.38 -7.27 -14.84
C SER A 89 5.29 -8.27 -14.47
N VAL A 90 5.53 -9.08 -13.43
CA VAL A 90 4.50 -9.82 -12.69
C VAL A 90 4.20 -9.08 -11.39
N ARG A 91 2.94 -8.70 -11.20
CA ARG A 91 2.47 -7.96 -10.02
C ARG A 91 1.70 -8.91 -9.09
N VAL A 92 2.19 -9.06 -7.86
CA VAL A 92 1.60 -9.97 -6.86
C VAL A 92 1.13 -9.16 -5.65
N GLY A 93 -0.17 -9.18 -5.39
CA GLY A 93 -0.75 -8.65 -4.16
C GLY A 93 -0.63 -9.66 -3.04
N ILE A 94 -0.15 -9.25 -1.88
CA ILE A 94 0.03 -10.12 -0.72
C ILE A 94 -0.76 -9.53 0.44
N SER A 95 -1.77 -10.28 0.90
CA SER A 95 -2.61 -9.91 2.04
C SER A 95 -2.70 -11.05 3.05
N GLY A 96 -3.26 -10.77 4.22
CA GLY A 96 -3.37 -11.73 5.30
C GLY A 96 -3.54 -11.06 6.65
N VAL A 97 -4.12 -11.79 7.61
CA VAL A 97 -4.41 -11.26 8.94
C VAL A 97 -3.14 -10.85 9.70
N PRO A 98 -3.20 -9.89 10.64
CA PRO A 98 -2.08 -9.59 11.52
C PRO A 98 -1.54 -10.86 12.20
N GLY A 99 -0.22 -11.01 12.24
CA GLY A 99 0.43 -12.20 12.82
C GLY A 99 0.53 -13.42 11.90
N ALA A 100 -0.06 -13.37 10.69
CA ALA A 100 0.05 -14.43 9.68
C ALA A 100 1.48 -14.65 9.14
N GLY A 101 2.42 -13.80 9.51
CA GLY A 101 3.82 -13.88 9.08
C GLY A 101 4.07 -13.26 7.71
N LYS A 102 3.24 -12.31 7.25
CA LYS A 102 3.36 -11.68 5.91
C LYS A 102 4.76 -11.14 5.62
N SER A 103 5.35 -10.34 6.50
CA SER A 103 6.68 -9.76 6.25
C SER A 103 7.77 -10.84 6.16
N THR A 104 7.72 -11.89 6.99
CA THR A 104 8.60 -13.05 6.87
C THR A 104 8.39 -13.76 5.54
N SER A 105 7.14 -13.92 5.12
CA SER A 105 6.79 -14.54 3.84
C SER A 105 7.31 -13.73 2.67
N ILE A 106 7.14 -12.41 2.66
CA ILE A 106 7.65 -11.51 1.62
C ILE A 106 9.18 -11.60 1.56
N ASP A 107 9.87 -11.65 2.70
CA ASP A 107 11.32 -11.80 2.76
C ASP A 107 11.78 -13.11 2.09
N VAL A 108 11.21 -14.25 2.48
CA VAL A 108 11.60 -15.56 1.92
C VAL A 108 11.13 -15.78 0.49
N PHE A 109 9.92 -15.32 0.16
CA PHE A 109 9.40 -15.35 -1.20
C PHE A 109 10.24 -14.49 -2.13
N GLY A 110 10.60 -13.29 -1.69
CA GLY A 110 11.40 -12.35 -2.46
C GLY A 110 12.80 -12.89 -2.75
N LEU A 111 13.45 -13.48 -1.75
CA LEU A 111 14.74 -14.15 -1.94
C LEU A 111 14.63 -15.32 -2.90
N HIS A 112 13.65 -16.20 -2.70
CA HIS A 112 13.43 -17.36 -3.56
C HIS A 112 13.27 -16.98 -5.04
N VAL A 113 12.43 -15.98 -5.36
CA VAL A 113 12.24 -15.58 -6.75
C VAL A 113 13.46 -14.89 -7.35
N LEU A 114 14.27 -14.20 -6.56
CA LEU A 114 15.51 -13.57 -7.02
C LEU A 114 16.62 -14.61 -7.26
N GLU A 115 16.66 -15.66 -6.44
CA GLU A 115 17.63 -16.77 -6.56
C GLU A 115 17.29 -17.69 -7.74
N GLU A 116 16.05 -18.14 -7.84
CA GLU A 116 15.62 -19.12 -8.85
C GLU A 116 15.34 -18.49 -10.23
N HIS A 117 14.81 -17.26 -10.27
CA HIS A 117 14.36 -16.62 -11.51
C HIS A 117 15.13 -15.33 -11.87
N GLY A 118 16.06 -14.89 -11.02
CA GLY A 118 16.85 -13.68 -11.28
C GLY A 118 16.00 -12.40 -11.33
N GLY A 119 16.44 -11.42 -12.14
CA GLY A 119 15.74 -10.13 -12.31
C GLY A 119 15.86 -9.19 -11.10
N LYS A 120 14.85 -8.31 -10.92
CA LYS A 120 14.79 -7.30 -9.85
C LYS A 120 13.39 -7.28 -9.23
N LEU A 121 13.32 -7.15 -7.91
CA LEU A 121 12.07 -7.19 -7.14
C LEU A 121 11.79 -5.86 -6.44
N ALA A 122 10.60 -5.29 -6.66
CA ALA A 122 10.10 -4.17 -5.86
C ALA A 122 9.04 -4.67 -4.86
N VAL A 123 9.05 -4.13 -3.64
CA VAL A 123 8.03 -4.36 -2.61
C VAL A 123 7.44 -3.01 -2.23
N LEU A 124 6.13 -2.85 -2.43
CA LEU A 124 5.36 -1.62 -2.19
C LEU A 124 4.29 -1.90 -1.14
N ALA A 125 4.29 -1.17 -0.04
CA ALA A 125 3.28 -1.33 1.00
C ALA A 125 2.10 -0.35 0.84
N ILE A 126 0.90 -0.78 1.22
CA ILE A 126 -0.30 0.07 1.35
C ILE A 126 -0.83 -0.02 2.79
N ASP A 127 -0.74 1.08 3.52
CA ASP A 127 -1.25 1.25 4.87
C ASP A 127 -2.23 2.44 4.95
N PRO A 128 -3.55 2.21 5.02
CA PRO A 128 -4.51 3.30 5.21
C PRO A 128 -4.34 4.05 6.55
N SER A 129 -3.75 3.41 7.57
CA SER A 129 -3.52 4.06 8.87
C SER A 129 -2.38 5.08 8.85
N SER A 130 -1.60 5.12 7.75
CA SER A 130 -0.53 6.09 7.50
C SER A 130 -1.02 7.55 7.52
N GLU A 131 -2.33 7.79 7.33
CA GLU A 131 -2.97 9.10 7.52
C GLU A 131 -2.71 9.68 8.93
N ARG A 132 -2.77 8.84 9.97
CA ARG A 132 -2.58 9.28 11.36
C ARG A 132 -1.11 9.38 11.74
N SER A 133 -0.27 8.47 11.23
CA SER A 133 1.15 8.40 11.58
C SER A 133 2.04 9.29 10.71
N LYS A 134 1.50 9.93 9.67
CA LYS A 134 2.25 10.66 8.63
C LYS A 134 3.28 9.79 7.91
N GLY A 135 2.95 8.50 7.76
CA GLY A 135 3.76 7.46 7.14
C GLY A 135 4.91 6.93 7.98
N SER A 136 5.51 5.83 7.52
CA SER A 136 6.56 5.09 8.22
C SER A 136 7.89 5.25 7.48
N ILE A 137 8.87 5.93 8.09
CA ILE A 137 10.19 6.11 7.47
C ILE A 137 11.01 4.81 7.48
N LEU A 138 10.81 3.95 8.49
CA LEU A 138 11.67 2.78 8.77
C LEU A 138 10.93 1.47 9.06
N GLY A 139 9.64 1.51 9.41
CA GLY A 139 8.95 0.42 10.10
C GLY A 139 8.75 -0.87 9.31
N ASP A 140 8.65 -0.79 7.97
CA ASP A 140 8.45 -1.98 7.13
C ASP A 140 9.78 -2.63 6.72
N LYS A 141 10.86 -1.83 6.60
CA LYS A 141 12.19 -2.33 6.21
C LYS A 141 12.82 -3.22 7.28
N THR A 142 12.54 -2.99 8.56
CA THR A 142 13.11 -3.81 9.66
C THR A 142 12.47 -5.19 9.78
N ARG A 143 11.32 -5.43 9.13
CA ARG A 143 10.62 -6.73 9.16
C ARG A 143 11.03 -7.67 8.03
N MET A 144 11.77 -7.16 7.04
CA MET A 144 12.28 -7.88 5.86
C MET A 144 13.81 -7.78 5.85
N GLU A 145 14.46 -8.37 6.85
CA GLU A 145 15.88 -8.14 7.15
C GLU A 145 16.79 -8.48 5.97
N LYS A 146 16.60 -9.64 5.33
CA LYS A 146 17.48 -10.11 4.26
C LYS A 146 17.18 -9.43 2.94
N LEU A 147 15.89 -9.32 2.59
CA LEU A 147 15.47 -8.71 1.35
C LEU A 147 15.78 -7.22 1.33
N SER A 148 15.68 -6.51 2.46
CA SER A 148 15.94 -5.06 2.54
C SER A 148 17.37 -4.63 2.18
N VAL A 149 18.35 -5.55 2.30
CA VAL A 149 19.76 -5.32 1.95
C VAL A 149 20.16 -5.96 0.62
N HIS A 150 19.25 -6.68 -0.03
CA HIS A 150 19.54 -7.35 -1.29
C HIS A 150 19.72 -6.32 -2.43
N PRO A 151 20.81 -6.36 -3.21
CA PRO A 151 21.13 -5.31 -4.19
C PRO A 151 20.15 -5.23 -5.37
N LYS A 152 19.38 -6.28 -5.62
CA LYS A 152 18.33 -6.33 -6.64
C LYS A 152 16.91 -6.14 -6.10
N SER A 153 16.77 -5.73 -4.84
CA SER A 153 15.48 -5.42 -4.25
C SER A 153 15.28 -3.90 -4.08
N PHE A 154 14.04 -3.46 -4.11
CA PHE A 154 13.65 -2.11 -3.76
C PHE A 154 12.40 -2.15 -2.88
N ILE A 155 12.52 -1.68 -1.63
CA ILE A 155 11.39 -1.68 -0.68
C ILE A 155 10.96 -0.25 -0.41
N ARG A 156 9.69 0.04 -0.70
CA ARG A 156 9.04 1.32 -0.43
C ARG A 156 7.90 1.14 0.60
N PRO A 157 8.02 1.73 1.80
CA PRO A 157 6.93 1.78 2.78
C PRO A 157 5.70 2.50 2.22
N SER A 158 4.56 2.37 2.91
CA SER A 158 3.33 3.06 2.49
C SER A 158 3.53 4.58 2.44
N PRO A 159 3.07 5.25 1.37
CA PRO A 159 3.02 6.70 1.28
C PRO A 159 2.37 7.36 2.50
N SER A 160 2.89 8.52 2.88
CA SER A 160 2.28 9.36 3.92
C SER A 160 1.09 10.15 3.36
N ALA A 161 -0.03 10.14 4.07
CA ALA A 161 -1.16 11.07 3.96
C ALA A 161 -2.08 10.96 2.73
N GLY A 162 -3.36 11.16 3.01
CA GLY A 162 -4.48 11.15 2.05
C GLY A 162 -5.40 9.94 2.26
N SER A 163 -6.61 10.01 1.71
CA SER A 163 -7.57 8.88 1.71
C SER A 163 -6.94 7.59 1.19
N LEU A 164 -7.50 6.43 1.53
CA LEU A 164 -7.09 5.14 0.94
C LEU A 164 -6.95 5.20 -0.60
N GLY A 165 -7.83 5.94 -1.29
CA GLY A 165 -7.75 6.16 -2.73
C GLY A 165 -6.45 6.85 -3.16
N GLY A 166 -6.06 7.91 -2.45
CA GLY A 166 -4.82 8.66 -2.74
C GLY A 166 -3.56 7.85 -2.45
N VAL A 167 -3.54 7.04 -1.39
CA VAL A 167 -2.43 6.10 -1.12
C VAL A 167 -2.33 5.07 -2.25
N ALA A 168 -3.44 4.47 -2.63
CA ALA A 168 -3.48 3.44 -3.66
C ALA A 168 -3.10 3.98 -5.04
N ARG A 169 -3.53 5.20 -5.39
CA ARG A 169 -3.11 5.91 -6.62
C ARG A 169 -1.60 6.10 -6.66
N LYS A 170 -0.99 6.64 -5.58
CA LYS A 170 0.47 6.84 -5.48
C LYS A 170 1.22 5.52 -5.63
N THR A 171 0.70 4.43 -5.07
CA THR A 171 1.28 3.09 -5.25
C THR A 171 1.17 2.65 -6.71
N ARG A 172 0.02 2.83 -7.37
CA ARG A 172 -0.16 2.47 -8.79
C ARG A 172 0.79 3.23 -9.71
N GLU A 173 1.01 4.51 -9.46
CA GLU A 173 1.99 5.35 -10.16
C GLU A 173 3.43 4.88 -9.87
N THR A 174 3.72 4.49 -8.64
CA THR A 174 5.02 3.92 -8.25
C THR A 174 5.32 2.60 -8.95
N ILE A 175 4.31 1.74 -9.19
CA ILE A 175 4.46 0.52 -9.99
C ILE A 175 5.03 0.85 -11.37
N VAL A 176 4.50 1.88 -12.04
CA VAL A 176 4.98 2.31 -13.38
C VAL A 176 6.46 2.71 -13.33
N LEU A 177 6.86 3.47 -12.31
CA LEU A 177 8.25 3.89 -12.15
C LEU A 177 9.19 2.71 -11.86
N CYS A 178 8.75 1.75 -11.05
CA CYS A 178 9.52 0.52 -10.79
C CYS A 178 9.67 -0.31 -12.07
N GLU A 179 8.60 -0.52 -12.83
CA GLU A 179 8.68 -1.26 -14.09
C GLU A 179 9.64 -0.58 -15.08
N ALA A 180 9.54 0.75 -15.22
CA ALA A 180 10.47 1.53 -16.06
C ALA A 180 11.93 1.44 -15.59
N ALA A 181 12.18 1.20 -14.30
CA ALA A 181 13.52 0.95 -13.75
C ALA A 181 14.03 -0.49 -13.92
N GLY A 182 13.26 -1.34 -14.63
CA GLY A 182 13.58 -2.72 -14.91
C GLY A 182 13.27 -3.68 -13.76
N PHE A 183 12.35 -3.31 -12.86
CA PHE A 183 11.79 -4.25 -11.88
C PHE A 183 10.74 -5.12 -12.57
N ASP A 184 11.04 -6.40 -12.72
CA ASP A 184 10.20 -7.38 -13.41
C ASP A 184 9.27 -8.15 -12.47
N LYS A 185 9.44 -7.96 -11.15
CA LYS A 185 8.60 -8.54 -10.10
C LYS A 185 8.19 -7.42 -9.16
N ILE A 186 6.89 -7.28 -8.92
CA ILE A 186 6.33 -6.22 -8.06
C ILE A 186 5.44 -6.87 -7.01
N PHE A 187 5.82 -6.80 -5.74
CA PHE A 187 4.97 -7.20 -4.63
C PHE A 187 4.25 -5.98 -4.07
N VAL A 188 2.95 -6.11 -3.86
CA VAL A 188 2.12 -5.08 -3.22
C VAL A 188 1.52 -5.66 -1.94
N GLU A 189 1.98 -5.20 -0.78
CA GLU A 189 1.51 -5.70 0.52
C GLU A 189 0.42 -4.80 1.10
N THR A 190 -0.61 -5.41 1.70
CA THR A 190 -1.52 -4.69 2.62
C THR A 190 -0.96 -4.67 4.05
N VAL A 191 -0.87 -3.49 4.64
CA VAL A 191 -0.49 -3.32 6.05
C VAL A 191 -1.76 -3.10 6.88
N GLY A 192 -1.91 -3.85 7.96
CA GLY A 192 -2.98 -3.66 8.95
C GLY A 192 -4.30 -4.38 8.64
N VAL A 193 -5.37 -3.91 9.31
CA VAL A 193 -6.76 -4.37 9.17
C VAL A 193 -7.56 -3.26 8.46
N GLY A 194 -8.19 -3.56 7.31
CA GLY A 194 -8.82 -2.49 6.52
C GLY A 194 -9.67 -2.95 5.33
N GLN A 195 -9.78 -2.04 4.35
CA GLN A 195 -10.35 -2.25 3.02
C GLN A 195 -9.27 -2.06 1.93
N SER A 196 -7.98 -2.13 2.30
CA SER A 196 -6.87 -2.00 1.36
C SER A 196 -6.72 -3.21 0.44
N GLU A 197 -7.36 -4.34 0.76
CA GLU A 197 -7.35 -5.56 -0.06
C GLU A 197 -7.94 -5.30 -1.45
N THR A 198 -9.07 -4.61 -1.54
CA THR A 198 -9.70 -4.27 -2.83
C THR A 198 -8.80 -3.34 -3.65
N ALA A 199 -8.16 -2.37 -3.00
CA ALA A 199 -7.23 -1.47 -3.66
C ALA A 199 -6.02 -2.23 -4.23
N VAL A 200 -5.40 -3.13 -3.43
CA VAL A 200 -4.31 -3.98 -3.90
C VAL A 200 -4.76 -4.90 -5.04
N HIS A 201 -5.90 -5.57 -4.91
CA HIS A 201 -6.46 -6.42 -5.96
C HIS A 201 -6.67 -5.68 -7.29
N SER A 202 -7.02 -4.39 -7.24
CA SER A 202 -7.21 -3.54 -8.43
C SER A 202 -5.92 -3.11 -9.15
N MET A 203 -4.74 -3.53 -8.69
CA MET A 203 -3.46 -3.14 -9.29
C MET A 203 -2.46 -4.29 -9.49
N VAL A 204 -2.88 -5.53 -9.25
CA VAL A 204 -2.01 -6.73 -9.32
C VAL A 204 -2.56 -7.79 -10.27
N ASP A 205 -1.69 -8.66 -10.76
CA ASP A 205 -2.05 -9.74 -11.67
C ASP A 205 -2.49 -10.99 -10.90
N PHE A 206 -1.91 -11.22 -9.71
CA PHE A 206 -2.20 -12.34 -8.82
C PHE A 206 -2.40 -11.84 -7.40
N PHE A 207 -3.48 -12.26 -6.72
CA PHE A 207 -3.72 -11.92 -5.32
C PHE A 207 -3.56 -13.14 -4.40
N LEU A 208 -2.50 -13.13 -3.59
CA LEU A 208 -2.14 -14.17 -2.64
C LEU A 208 -2.64 -13.83 -1.22
N LEU A 209 -3.45 -14.71 -0.65
CA LEU A 209 -3.95 -14.57 0.71
C LEU A 209 -3.22 -15.52 1.67
N ILE A 210 -2.51 -14.95 2.65
CA ILE A 210 -1.81 -15.68 3.70
C ILE A 210 -2.72 -15.83 4.92
N GLN A 211 -2.94 -17.08 5.34
CA GLN A 211 -3.75 -17.44 6.50
C GLN A 211 -2.96 -18.23 7.53
N LEU A 212 -3.51 -18.32 8.74
CA LEU A 212 -3.03 -19.19 9.81
C LEU A 212 -4.02 -20.33 10.01
N ALA A 213 -3.60 -21.35 10.76
CA ALA A 213 -4.48 -22.36 11.31
C ALA A 213 -4.68 -22.12 12.82
N GLY A 214 -5.78 -22.62 13.35
CA GLY A 214 -6.09 -22.65 14.78
C GLY A 214 -6.92 -21.46 15.29
N THR A 215 -7.65 -20.73 14.44
CA THR A 215 -8.55 -19.64 14.90
C THR A 215 -9.90 -20.14 15.41
N GLY A 216 -10.17 -21.45 15.30
CA GLY A 216 -11.40 -22.10 15.78
C GLY A 216 -12.44 -22.22 14.66
N ASP A 217 -12.85 -21.09 14.07
CA ASP A 217 -13.61 -21.02 12.81
C ASP A 217 -12.76 -20.26 11.78
N GLU A 218 -12.01 -21.02 10.98
CA GLU A 218 -11.05 -20.51 10.00
C GLU A 218 -11.72 -19.57 8.98
N LEU A 219 -13.01 -19.76 8.71
CA LEU A 219 -13.78 -19.00 7.72
C LEU A 219 -14.40 -17.73 8.31
N GLN A 220 -14.78 -17.74 9.59
CA GLN A 220 -15.45 -16.61 10.24
C GLN A 220 -14.58 -15.34 10.32
N GLY A 221 -13.25 -15.51 10.30
CA GLY A 221 -12.30 -14.40 10.30
C GLY A 221 -12.12 -13.69 8.96
N ILE A 222 -12.63 -14.25 7.86
CA ILE A 222 -12.38 -13.72 6.52
C ILE A 222 -13.67 -13.16 5.94
N LYS A 223 -13.60 -11.89 5.51
CA LYS A 223 -14.71 -11.25 4.80
C LYS A 223 -14.93 -12.02 3.49
N ARG A 224 -16.17 -12.41 3.23
CA ARG A 224 -16.58 -13.07 1.97
C ARG A 224 -15.95 -12.44 0.72
N GLY A 225 -15.96 -11.11 0.63
CA GLY A 225 -15.36 -10.39 -0.52
C GLY A 225 -13.84 -10.58 -0.67
N ILE A 226 -13.09 -10.83 0.40
CA ILE A 226 -11.64 -11.08 0.31
C ILE A 226 -11.37 -12.49 -0.23
N MET A 227 -12.18 -13.48 0.14
CA MET A 227 -12.06 -14.84 -0.42
C MET A 227 -12.31 -14.85 -1.92
N GLU A 228 -13.32 -14.10 -2.38
CA GLU A 228 -13.69 -13.98 -3.80
C GLU A 228 -12.57 -13.35 -4.64
N MET A 229 -11.70 -12.53 -4.02
CA MET A 229 -10.55 -11.90 -4.69
C MET A 229 -9.29 -12.78 -4.75
N ALA A 230 -9.23 -13.89 -4.02
CA ALA A 230 -8.00 -14.67 -3.89
C ALA A 230 -7.76 -15.57 -5.11
N ASP A 231 -6.66 -15.34 -5.83
CA ASP A 231 -6.18 -16.23 -6.88
C ASP A 231 -5.45 -17.46 -6.28
N GLY A 232 -4.93 -17.33 -5.05
CA GLY A 232 -4.40 -18.43 -4.25
C GLY A 232 -4.41 -18.13 -2.76
N ILE A 233 -4.54 -19.18 -1.95
CA ILE A 233 -4.54 -19.11 -0.48
C ILE A 233 -3.40 -19.99 0.04
N VAL A 234 -2.64 -19.47 0.99
CA VAL A 234 -1.54 -20.22 1.62
C VAL A 234 -1.67 -20.20 3.14
N ILE A 235 -1.64 -21.38 3.75
CA ILE A 235 -1.68 -21.54 5.20
C ILE A 235 -0.24 -21.58 5.71
N ASN A 236 0.19 -20.51 6.37
CA ASN A 236 1.54 -20.37 6.89
C ASN A 236 1.70 -21.10 8.24
N LYS A 237 2.95 -21.21 8.71
CA LYS A 237 3.34 -21.91 9.95
C LYS A 237 2.93 -23.38 9.93
N ALA A 238 2.95 -24.01 8.76
CA ALA A 238 2.71 -25.43 8.59
C ALA A 238 3.99 -26.23 8.94
N ASP A 239 4.35 -26.22 10.22
CA ASP A 239 5.55 -26.86 10.76
C ASP A 239 5.29 -27.46 12.16
N GLY A 240 6.15 -28.40 12.56
CA GLY A 240 6.06 -29.09 13.85
C GLY A 240 4.65 -29.60 14.17
N ASP A 241 4.19 -29.30 15.38
CA ASP A 241 2.86 -29.72 15.88
C ASP A 241 1.69 -29.00 15.19
N ASN A 242 1.95 -27.98 14.37
CA ASN A 242 0.92 -27.22 13.67
C ASN A 242 0.61 -27.75 12.26
N LEU A 243 1.38 -28.72 11.76
CA LEU A 243 1.24 -29.24 10.40
C LEU A 243 -0.15 -29.82 10.13
N GLU A 244 -0.69 -30.63 11.03
CA GLU A 244 -2.01 -31.25 10.87
C GLU A 244 -3.14 -30.20 10.93
N ARG A 245 -3.00 -29.19 11.79
CA ARG A 245 -3.95 -28.06 11.84
C ARG A 245 -3.92 -27.25 10.55
N ALA A 246 -2.74 -27.00 10.00
CA ALA A 246 -2.58 -26.30 8.72
C ALA A 246 -3.20 -27.08 7.55
N ARG A 247 -3.04 -28.40 7.51
CA ARG A 247 -3.67 -29.26 6.50
C ARG A 247 -5.19 -29.28 6.61
N LEU A 248 -5.72 -29.32 7.83
CA LEU A 248 -7.15 -29.23 8.09
C LEU A 248 -7.71 -27.89 7.61
N ALA A 249 -7.07 -26.78 7.99
CA ALA A 249 -7.46 -25.44 7.53
C ALA A 249 -7.43 -25.33 5.99
N ALA A 250 -6.36 -25.82 5.35
CA ALA A 250 -6.25 -25.83 3.89
C ALA A 250 -7.40 -26.60 3.22
N THR A 251 -7.85 -27.69 3.83
CA THR A 251 -9.00 -28.48 3.35
C THR A 251 -10.31 -27.72 3.51
N GLN A 252 -10.52 -27.06 4.64
CA GLN A 252 -11.70 -26.22 4.87
C GLN A 252 -11.79 -25.07 3.86
N PHE A 253 -10.67 -24.39 3.59
CA PHE A 253 -10.61 -23.35 2.56
C PHE A 253 -10.89 -23.87 1.17
N ARG A 254 -10.33 -25.04 0.81
CA ARG A 254 -10.59 -25.66 -0.50
C ARG A 254 -12.08 -25.98 -0.67
N ASN A 255 -12.71 -26.54 0.36
CA ASN A 255 -14.14 -26.84 0.35
C ASN A 255 -14.98 -25.57 0.23
N ALA A 256 -14.61 -24.50 0.94
CA ALA A 256 -15.31 -23.23 0.86
C ALA A 256 -15.19 -22.58 -0.53
N LEU A 257 -14.01 -22.64 -1.15
CA LEU A 257 -13.78 -22.10 -2.50
C LEU A 257 -14.66 -22.77 -3.57
N HIS A 258 -14.98 -24.06 -3.40
CA HIS A 258 -15.91 -24.77 -4.30
C HIS A 258 -17.36 -24.29 -4.22
N LEU A 259 -17.73 -23.51 -3.20
CA LEU A 259 -19.07 -22.93 -3.06
C LEU A 259 -19.22 -21.59 -3.80
N PHE A 260 -18.12 -20.98 -4.23
CA PHE A 260 -18.13 -19.73 -4.97
C PHE A 260 -18.30 -19.97 -6.48
N PRO A 261 -18.85 -18.99 -7.23
CA PRO A 261 -18.88 -19.07 -8.67
C PRO A 261 -17.47 -19.15 -9.25
N ALA A 262 -17.34 -19.75 -10.43
CA ALA A 262 -16.07 -19.80 -11.14
C ALA A 262 -15.56 -18.38 -11.44
N PRO A 263 -14.27 -18.07 -11.17
CA PRO A 263 -13.69 -16.77 -11.53
C PRO A 263 -13.72 -16.53 -13.05
N GLU A 264 -13.79 -15.26 -13.46
CA GLU A 264 -13.76 -14.87 -14.88
C GLU A 264 -12.52 -15.35 -15.62
N SER A 265 -11.39 -15.49 -14.90
CA SER A 265 -10.15 -16.04 -15.44
C SER A 265 -10.26 -17.50 -15.86
N GLY A 266 -11.24 -18.24 -15.36
CA GLY A 266 -11.33 -19.70 -15.45
C GLY A 266 -10.36 -20.44 -14.52
N TRP A 267 -9.54 -19.73 -13.74
CA TRP A 267 -8.64 -20.33 -12.77
C TRP A 267 -9.41 -20.81 -11.55
N THR A 268 -9.11 -22.01 -11.06
CA THR A 268 -9.60 -22.47 -9.77
C THR A 268 -8.57 -22.13 -8.69
N PRO A 269 -8.89 -21.24 -7.72
CA PRO A 269 -7.94 -20.86 -6.68
C PRO A 269 -7.40 -22.06 -5.92
N GLN A 270 -6.07 -22.14 -5.80
CA GLN A 270 -5.41 -23.24 -5.10
C GLN A 270 -5.16 -22.88 -3.65
N VAL A 271 -5.20 -23.90 -2.79
CA VAL A 271 -4.91 -23.78 -1.36
C VAL A 271 -3.74 -24.68 -0.99
N LEU A 272 -2.64 -24.08 -0.56
CA LEU A 272 -1.40 -24.75 -0.18
C LEU A 272 -1.04 -24.46 1.28
N THR A 273 -0.11 -25.25 1.82
CA THR A 273 0.46 -25.05 3.17
C THR A 273 1.96 -24.83 3.06
N TYR A 274 2.53 -23.95 3.87
CA TYR A 274 3.97 -23.68 3.86
C TYR A 274 4.44 -23.18 5.24
N SER A 275 5.75 -23.15 5.44
CA SER A 275 6.37 -22.49 6.58
C SER A 275 7.39 -21.47 6.07
N GLY A 276 7.06 -20.19 6.20
CA GLY A 276 7.99 -19.12 5.86
C GLY A 276 9.24 -19.13 6.74
N PHE A 277 9.14 -19.51 8.02
CA PHE A 277 10.28 -19.52 8.93
C PHE A 277 11.31 -20.61 8.59
N TYR A 278 10.83 -21.83 8.27
CA TYR A 278 11.69 -22.97 7.91
C TYR A 278 11.94 -23.10 6.41
N ASN A 279 11.43 -22.18 5.59
CA ASN A 279 11.49 -22.21 4.13
C ASN A 279 10.93 -23.52 3.52
N LEU A 280 9.84 -24.05 4.09
CA LEU A 280 9.18 -25.27 3.62
C LEU A 280 7.97 -24.88 2.74
N GLY A 281 7.79 -25.53 1.59
CA GLY A 281 6.63 -25.27 0.71
C GLY A 281 6.71 -23.98 -0.12
N VAL A 282 7.80 -23.20 0.01
CA VAL A 282 7.95 -21.90 -0.65
C VAL A 282 8.03 -22.04 -2.17
N LYS A 283 8.73 -23.07 -2.66
CA LYS A 283 8.84 -23.37 -4.08
C LYS A 283 7.47 -23.68 -4.68
N GLU A 284 6.69 -24.54 -4.01
CA GLU A 284 5.37 -24.97 -4.46
C GLU A 284 4.38 -23.80 -4.52
N VAL A 285 4.48 -22.85 -3.59
CA VAL A 285 3.71 -21.61 -3.63
C VAL A 285 4.06 -20.79 -4.88
N TRP A 286 5.35 -20.64 -5.22
CA TRP A 286 5.74 -19.89 -6.41
C TRP A 286 5.47 -20.62 -7.72
N ASP A 287 5.60 -21.94 -7.76
CA ASP A 287 5.17 -22.77 -8.89
C ASP A 287 3.67 -22.54 -9.19
N MET A 288 2.83 -22.43 -8.15
CA MET A 288 1.41 -22.08 -8.29
C MET A 288 1.21 -20.69 -8.89
N VAL A 289 1.95 -19.68 -8.40
CA VAL A 289 1.84 -18.31 -8.93
C VAL A 289 2.23 -18.25 -10.40
N TYR A 290 3.37 -18.83 -10.80
CA TYR A 290 3.78 -18.82 -12.21
C TYR A 290 2.84 -19.64 -13.09
N LYS A 291 2.35 -20.78 -12.60
CA LYS A 291 1.34 -21.56 -13.32
C LYS A 291 0.06 -20.75 -13.57
N TYR A 292 -0.37 -19.93 -12.63
CA TYR A 292 -1.47 -19.00 -12.85
C TYR A 292 -1.12 -18.00 -13.94
N ILE A 293 0.05 -17.36 -13.86
CA ILE A 293 0.47 -16.32 -14.81
C ILE A 293 0.52 -16.87 -16.24
N ASP A 294 1.05 -18.07 -16.43
CA ASP A 294 1.06 -18.75 -17.73
C ASP A 294 -0.37 -19.03 -18.20
N PHE A 295 -1.21 -19.59 -17.33
CA PHE A 295 -2.61 -19.89 -17.63
C PHE A 295 -3.41 -18.66 -18.09
N VAL A 296 -3.29 -17.53 -17.39
CA VAL A 296 -4.03 -16.29 -17.75
C VAL A 296 -3.42 -15.55 -18.94
N LYS A 297 -2.14 -15.77 -19.26
CA LYS A 297 -1.56 -15.28 -20.50
C LYS A 297 -2.04 -16.08 -21.70
N ASP A 298 -2.07 -17.41 -21.58
CA ASP A 298 -2.50 -18.31 -22.64
C ASP A 298 -3.96 -18.10 -23.05
N ASN A 299 -4.83 -17.76 -22.10
CA ASN A 299 -6.25 -17.50 -22.36
C ASN A 299 -6.58 -16.02 -22.61
N GLY A 300 -5.59 -15.13 -22.61
CA GLY A 300 -5.76 -13.69 -22.84
C GLY A 300 -6.32 -12.88 -21.67
N TYR A 301 -6.64 -13.51 -20.53
CA TYR A 301 -7.17 -12.84 -19.35
C TYR A 301 -6.18 -11.86 -18.71
N PHE A 302 -4.88 -12.11 -18.84
CA PHE A 302 -3.82 -11.26 -18.26
C PHE A 302 -3.92 -9.80 -18.74
N GLU A 303 -3.98 -9.57 -20.05
CA GLU A 303 -4.11 -8.23 -20.62
C GLU A 303 -5.52 -7.65 -20.42
N TYR A 304 -6.55 -8.49 -20.51
CA TYR A 304 -7.93 -8.07 -20.20
C TYR A 304 -8.04 -7.50 -18.78
N ARG A 305 -7.52 -8.22 -17.77
CA ARG A 305 -7.54 -7.79 -16.36
C ARG A 305 -6.82 -6.46 -16.19
N ARG A 306 -5.64 -6.29 -16.79
CA ARG A 306 -4.87 -5.04 -16.72
C ARG A 306 -5.56 -3.86 -17.38
N ASN A 307 -6.28 -4.09 -18.47
CA ASN A 307 -7.10 -3.06 -19.13
C ASN A 307 -8.27 -2.64 -18.26
N GLU A 308 -9.01 -3.59 -17.66
CA GLU A 308 -10.10 -3.26 -16.74
C GLU A 308 -9.59 -2.55 -15.47
N GLN A 309 -8.43 -2.94 -14.94
CA GLN A 309 -7.77 -2.21 -13.86
C GLN A 309 -7.43 -0.77 -14.28
N SER A 310 -6.87 -0.57 -15.47
CA SER A 310 -6.50 0.77 -15.96
C SER A 310 -7.74 1.66 -16.13
N LYS A 311 -8.83 1.10 -16.65
CA LYS A 311 -10.14 1.76 -16.73
C LYS A 311 -10.70 2.09 -15.35
N TYR A 312 -10.63 1.16 -14.39
CA TYR A 312 -11.03 1.42 -13.00
C TYR A 312 -10.25 2.60 -12.40
N TRP A 313 -8.93 2.64 -12.58
CA TRP A 313 -8.07 3.72 -12.08
C TRP A 313 -8.35 5.07 -12.74
N MET A 314 -8.74 5.09 -14.02
CA MET A 314 -9.20 6.31 -14.68
C MET A 314 -10.44 6.89 -13.98
N TYR A 315 -11.46 6.06 -13.71
CA TYR A 315 -12.66 6.51 -12.99
C TYR A 315 -12.37 6.94 -11.57
N GLU A 316 -11.53 6.20 -10.85
CA GLU A 316 -11.14 6.57 -9.48
C GLU A 316 -10.40 7.91 -9.45
N THR A 317 -9.52 8.15 -10.44
CA THR A 317 -8.81 9.43 -10.58
C THR A 317 -9.77 10.59 -10.85
N ILE A 318 -10.80 10.39 -11.69
CA ILE A 318 -11.85 11.38 -11.94
C ILE A 318 -12.59 11.71 -10.63
N ASN A 319 -13.00 10.69 -9.88
CA ASN A 319 -13.72 10.86 -8.62
C ASN A 319 -12.87 11.62 -7.59
N GLU A 320 -11.60 11.27 -7.46
CA GLU A 320 -10.67 11.93 -6.54
C GLU A 320 -10.44 13.40 -6.94
N GLN A 321 -10.17 13.68 -8.23
CA GLN A 321 -10.00 15.04 -8.73
C GLN A 321 -11.24 15.92 -8.50
N LEU A 322 -12.43 15.40 -8.78
CA LEU A 322 -13.68 16.13 -8.53
C LEU A 322 -13.90 16.42 -7.05
N ARG A 323 -13.62 15.43 -6.19
CA ARG A 323 -13.70 15.56 -4.74
C ARG A 323 -12.71 16.61 -4.22
N ASP A 324 -11.46 16.54 -4.66
CA ASP A 324 -10.41 17.45 -4.23
C ASP A 324 -10.69 18.88 -4.72
N SER A 325 -11.17 19.04 -5.95
CA SER A 325 -11.62 20.33 -6.51
C SER A 325 -12.76 20.94 -5.68
N PHE A 326 -13.69 20.12 -5.20
CA PHE A 326 -14.79 20.58 -4.34
C PHE A 326 -14.31 21.03 -2.95
N TYR A 327 -13.51 20.21 -2.26
CA TYR A 327 -13.11 20.50 -0.88
C TYR A 327 -12.01 21.57 -0.78
N HIS A 328 -11.21 21.79 -1.82
CA HIS A 328 -10.21 22.88 -1.87
C HIS A 328 -10.76 24.15 -2.52
N ASN A 329 -12.05 24.22 -2.84
CA ASN A 329 -12.67 25.45 -3.29
C ASN A 329 -12.79 26.44 -2.11
N PRO A 330 -12.23 27.66 -2.20
CA PRO A 330 -12.21 28.61 -1.08
C PRO A 330 -13.60 28.99 -0.54
N GLN A 331 -14.62 29.07 -1.41
CA GLN A 331 -15.98 29.39 -0.99
C GLN A 331 -16.61 28.22 -0.23
N ILE A 332 -16.41 27.00 -0.74
CA ILE A 332 -16.92 25.78 -0.10
C ILE A 332 -16.24 25.54 1.24
N GLU A 333 -14.93 25.70 1.32
CA GLU A 333 -14.16 25.58 2.57
C GLU A 333 -14.67 26.55 3.64
N ALA A 334 -14.93 27.81 3.26
CA ALA A 334 -15.51 28.80 4.17
C ALA A 334 -16.94 28.46 4.63
N MET A 335 -17.75 27.82 3.78
CA MET A 335 -19.12 27.43 4.10
C MET A 335 -19.22 26.13 4.91
N LEU A 336 -18.22 25.24 4.80
CA LEU A 336 -18.28 23.86 5.28
C LEU A 336 -18.57 23.81 6.79
N THR A 337 -17.76 24.49 7.59
CA THR A 337 -17.89 24.52 9.06
C THR A 337 -19.24 25.06 9.52
N GLY A 338 -19.79 26.05 8.81
CA GLY A 338 -21.12 26.58 9.11
C GLY A 338 -22.23 25.56 8.86
N LYS A 339 -22.14 24.82 7.75
CA LYS A 339 -23.12 23.78 7.40
C LYS A 339 -23.02 22.56 8.31
N GLU A 340 -21.81 22.15 8.69
CA GLU A 340 -21.59 21.05 9.65
C GLU A 340 -22.26 21.36 10.99
N ASN A 341 -22.07 22.57 11.52
CA ASN A 341 -22.71 22.98 12.78
C ASN A 341 -24.25 22.99 12.69
N GLN A 342 -24.82 23.42 11.55
CA GLN A 342 -26.27 23.37 11.34
C GLN A 342 -26.80 21.93 11.32
N VAL A 343 -26.05 20.98 10.76
CA VAL A 343 -26.41 19.56 10.77
C VAL A 343 -26.33 18.97 12.18
N LEU A 344 -25.24 19.23 12.90
CA LEU A 344 -25.04 18.71 14.25
C LEU A 344 -26.08 19.25 15.25
N GLN A 345 -26.57 20.46 15.04
CA GLN A 345 -27.63 21.07 15.87
C GLN A 345 -29.05 20.64 15.43
N GLY A 346 -29.20 19.85 14.37
CA GLY A 346 -30.50 19.44 13.84
C GLY A 346 -31.27 20.55 13.11
N ASN A 347 -30.63 21.69 12.82
CA ASN A 347 -31.23 22.81 12.10
C ASN A 347 -31.32 22.55 10.58
N LEU A 348 -30.53 21.60 10.07
CA LEU A 348 -30.51 21.21 8.67
C LEU A 348 -30.24 19.70 8.56
N THR A 349 -30.85 19.03 7.59
CA THR A 349 -30.51 17.62 7.32
C THR A 349 -29.17 17.52 6.58
N SER A 350 -28.45 16.41 6.75
CA SER A 350 -27.19 16.13 6.04
C SER A 350 -27.34 16.25 4.52
N PHE A 351 -28.45 15.76 3.96
CA PHE A 351 -28.74 15.82 2.53
C PHE A 351 -28.96 17.24 2.02
N VAL A 352 -29.68 18.09 2.77
CA VAL A 352 -29.91 19.49 2.37
C VAL A 352 -28.64 20.31 2.54
N ALA A 353 -27.85 20.06 3.58
CA ALA A 353 -26.53 20.68 3.76
C ALA A 353 -25.60 20.38 2.58
N ALA A 354 -25.49 19.10 2.20
CA ALA A 354 -24.69 18.66 1.07
C ALA A 354 -25.17 19.27 -0.25
N LYS A 355 -26.48 19.24 -0.52
CA LYS A 355 -27.06 19.84 -1.73
C LYS A 355 -26.73 21.33 -1.83
N ASN A 356 -26.87 22.09 -0.74
CA ASN A 356 -26.55 23.52 -0.74
C ASN A 356 -25.10 23.80 -1.10
N LEU A 357 -24.16 23.01 -0.55
CA LEU A 357 -22.73 23.17 -0.87
C LEU A 357 -22.45 22.83 -2.35
N LEU A 358 -23.05 21.76 -2.86
CA LEU A 358 -22.93 21.36 -4.26
C LEU A 358 -23.52 22.40 -5.23
N ASP A 359 -24.70 22.94 -4.92
CA ASP A 359 -25.35 23.97 -5.74
C ASP A 359 -24.47 25.24 -5.82
N THR A 360 -23.84 25.66 -4.70
CA THR A 360 -22.87 26.76 -4.69
C THR A 360 -21.66 26.45 -5.57
N TYR A 361 -21.06 25.27 -5.41
CA TYR A 361 -19.88 24.85 -6.18
C TYR A 361 -20.16 24.86 -7.70
N PHE A 362 -21.29 24.27 -8.12
CA PHE A 362 -21.66 24.25 -9.54
C PHE A 362 -22.07 25.62 -10.09
N ALA A 363 -22.57 26.53 -9.25
CA ALA A 363 -22.87 27.89 -9.68
C ALA A 363 -21.59 28.70 -9.93
N GLU A 364 -20.52 28.46 -9.16
CA GLU A 364 -19.23 29.09 -9.37
C GLU A 364 -18.54 28.59 -10.64
N LEU A 365 -18.55 27.28 -10.90
CA LEU A 365 -17.96 26.71 -12.13
C LEU A 365 -18.61 27.19 -13.44
N LYS A 366 -19.82 27.75 -13.37
CA LYS A 366 -20.53 28.31 -14.52
C LYS A 366 -20.15 29.76 -14.82
N LYS A 367 -19.47 30.44 -13.91
CA LYS A 367 -18.92 31.79 -14.11
C LYS A 367 -17.54 31.67 -14.75
#